data_AF-A0A357G0E6-F1
#
_entry.id   AF-A0A357G0E6-F1
#
_cell.length_a   1.000
_cell.length_b   1.000
_cell.length_c   1.000
_cell.angle_alpha   90.00
_cell.angle_beta   90.00
_cell.angle_gamma   90.00
#
_symmetry.space_group_name_H-M   'P 1'
#
loop_
_entity.id
_entity.type
_entity.pdbx_description
1 polymer ?
#
loop_
_entity_poly.entity_id
_entity_poly.type
_entity_poly.pdbx_seq_one_letter_code
_entity_poly.pdbx_strand_id
1 'polypeptide(L)'
;HQDKEDDLIAGIKSTALKFGANSKKWVAGFYGAAMALLTAALFTGAGGAGAWMIFVPVMGAHLAWQIKNWRPDSPDSSLKTFRSNRDFGLIVLAAALFS
;
A
#
# COMPACT_ATOMS: atom_id res chain seq x y z
N HIS A 1 -23.13 -24.28 5.12
CA HIS A 1 -22.09 -23.65 5.97
C HIS A 1 -20.67 -23.86 5.42
N GLN A 2 -20.52 -24.04 4.09
CA GLN A 2 -19.22 -24.20 3.40
C GLN A 2 -18.80 -22.94 2.63
N ASP A 3 -19.60 -21.86 2.64
CA ASP A 3 -19.34 -20.65 1.84
C ASP A 3 -18.11 -19.84 2.28
N LYS A 4 -17.62 -20.00 3.51
CA LYS A 4 -16.52 -19.14 4.01
C LYS A 4 -15.14 -19.54 3.49
N GLU A 5 -14.86 -20.83 3.28
CA GLU A 5 -13.55 -21.26 2.79
C GLU A 5 -13.42 -21.04 1.29
N ASP A 6 -14.51 -21.24 0.53
CA ASP A 6 -14.50 -21.01 -0.92
C ASP A 6 -14.52 -19.52 -1.30
N ASP A 7 -15.19 -18.65 -0.55
CA ASP A 7 -15.17 -17.20 -0.79
C ASP A 7 -13.77 -16.59 -0.55
N LEU A 8 -13.06 -17.09 0.47
CA LEU A 8 -11.68 -16.72 0.77
C LEU A 8 -10.73 -17.13 -0.36
N ILE A 9 -10.94 -18.31 -0.95
CA ILE A 9 -10.11 -18.82 -2.05
C ILE A 9 -10.48 -18.15 -3.40
N ALA A 10 -11.75 -17.83 -3.64
CA ALA A 10 -12.23 -17.22 -4.88
C ALA A 10 -11.82 -15.73 -5.01
N GLY A 11 -11.86 -14.97 -3.91
CA GLY A 11 -11.46 -13.56 -3.88
C GLY A 11 -9.96 -13.35 -4.12
N ILE A 12 -9.11 -14.21 -3.53
CA ILE A 12 -7.65 -14.22 -3.72
C ILE A 12 -7.30 -14.60 -5.17
N LYS A 13 -8.06 -15.54 -5.76
CA LYS A 13 -7.86 -15.98 -7.14
C LYS A 13 -8.15 -14.88 -8.16
N SER A 14 -9.18 -14.05 -8.00
CA SER A 14 -9.58 -13.11 -9.07
C SER A 14 -8.52 -12.03 -9.39
N THR A 15 -7.82 -11.48 -8.40
CA THR A 15 -6.76 -10.47 -8.64
C THR A 15 -5.41 -11.12 -8.89
N ALA A 16 -5.08 -12.22 -8.20
CA ALA A 16 -3.84 -12.96 -8.42
C ALA A 16 -3.81 -13.67 -9.79
N LEU A 17 -4.94 -14.19 -10.30
CA LEU A 17 -5.03 -14.69 -11.68
C LEU A 17 -4.94 -13.55 -12.70
N LYS A 18 -5.64 -12.42 -12.46
CA LYS A 18 -5.70 -11.31 -13.42
C LYS A 18 -4.34 -10.61 -13.59
N PHE A 19 -3.53 -10.57 -12.53
CA PHE A 19 -2.21 -9.94 -12.59
C PHE A 19 -1.04 -10.94 -12.70
N GLY A 20 -1.24 -12.20 -12.33
CA GLY A 20 -0.28 -13.29 -12.52
C GLY A 20 1.13 -12.92 -12.04
N ALA A 21 2.13 -13.24 -12.87
CA ALA A 21 3.54 -12.90 -12.62
C ALA A 21 3.83 -11.39 -12.54
N ASN A 22 2.92 -10.53 -13.01
CA ASN A 22 3.06 -9.08 -13.01
C ASN A 22 2.41 -8.40 -11.79
N SER A 23 1.93 -9.16 -10.80
CA SER A 23 1.29 -8.63 -9.59
C SER A 23 2.11 -7.52 -8.91
N LYS A 24 3.43 -7.68 -8.80
CA LYS A 24 4.31 -6.63 -8.24
C LYS A 24 4.30 -5.34 -9.06
N LYS A 25 4.26 -5.41 -10.39
CA LYS A 25 4.24 -4.23 -11.25
C LYS A 25 2.94 -3.46 -11.12
N TRP A 26 1.81 -4.16 -11.07
CA TRP A 26 0.50 -3.52 -10.89
C TRP A 26 0.36 -2.89 -9.50
N VAL A 27 0.77 -3.59 -8.44
CA VAL A 27 0.78 -3.02 -7.09
C VAL A 27 1.72 -1.82 -7.01
N ALA A 28 2.89 -1.88 -7.64
CA ALA A 28 3.79 -0.72 -7.73
C ALA A 28 3.13 0.47 -8.43
N GLY A 29 2.38 0.24 -9.51
CA GLY A 29 1.60 1.28 -10.19
C GLY A 29 0.55 1.91 -9.27
N PHE A 30 -0.23 1.10 -8.55
CA PHE A 30 -1.22 1.60 -7.59
C PHE A 30 -0.57 2.37 -6.43
N TYR A 31 0.55 1.87 -5.91
CA TYR A 31 1.32 2.58 -4.88
C TYR A 31 1.85 3.92 -5.40
N GLY A 32 2.33 3.98 -6.64
CA GLY A 32 2.73 5.22 -7.29
C GLY A 32 1.57 6.22 -7.43
N ALA A 33 0.40 5.76 -7.86
CA ALA A 33 -0.80 6.61 -7.96
C ALA A 33 -1.26 7.11 -6.59
N ALA A 34 -1.28 6.26 -5.57
CA ALA A 34 -1.61 6.64 -4.20
C ALA A 34 -0.61 7.68 -3.65
N MET A 35 0.69 7.46 -3.86
CA MET A 35 1.74 8.42 -3.50
C MET A 35 1.53 9.78 -4.15
N ALA A 36 1.18 9.82 -5.45
CA ALA A 36 0.93 11.07 -6.15
C ALA A 36 -0.27 11.83 -5.55
N LEU A 37 -1.37 11.13 -5.27
CA LEU A 37 -2.56 11.72 -4.66
C LEU A 37 -2.30 12.22 -3.23
N LEU A 38 -1.60 11.43 -2.42
CA LEU A 38 -1.24 11.81 -1.04
C LEU A 38 -0.29 13.00 -1.01
N THR A 39 0.71 13.02 -1.89
CA THR A 39 1.64 14.15 -2.02
C THR A 39 0.89 15.41 -2.46
N ALA A 40 -0.02 15.29 -3.44
CA ALA A 40 -0.86 16.41 -3.86
C ALA A 40 -1.73 16.93 -2.72
N ALA A 41 -2.36 16.03 -1.94
CA ALA A 41 -3.18 16.40 -0.78
C ALA A 41 -2.36 17.09 0.32
N LEU A 42 -1.15 16.63 0.61
CA LEU A 42 -0.25 17.28 1.58
C LEU A 42 0.23 18.64 1.08
N PHE A 43 0.38 18.82 -0.23
CA PHE A 43 0.80 20.08 -0.83
C PHE A 43 -0.33 21.12 -0.90
N THR A 44 -1.57 20.69 -1.09
CA THR A 44 -2.75 21.58 -1.16
C THR A 44 -3.46 21.77 0.18
N GLY A 45 -3.24 20.88 1.14
CA GLY A 45 -3.75 21.00 2.50
C GLY A 45 -3.09 22.18 3.23
N ALA A 46 -3.76 22.68 4.29
CA ALA A 46 -3.28 23.78 5.14
C ALA A 46 -2.04 23.42 5.99
N GLY A 47 -1.37 22.32 5.65
CA GLY A 47 -0.19 21.87 6.35
C GLY A 47 1.02 22.72 5.98
N GLY A 48 1.66 23.26 7.00
CA GLY A 48 2.85 24.09 6.91
C GLY A 48 3.89 23.49 5.97
N ALA A 49 4.62 24.39 5.31
CA ALA A 49 5.49 24.14 4.17
C ALA A 49 6.62 23.08 4.35
N GLY A 50 6.73 22.42 5.52
CA GLY A 50 7.82 21.50 5.87
C GLY A 50 7.47 20.02 5.95
N ALA A 51 6.25 19.62 6.33
CA ALA A 51 5.99 18.22 6.69
C ALA A 51 6.07 17.26 5.50
N TRP A 52 5.59 17.69 4.33
CA TRP A 52 5.65 16.90 3.11
C TRP A 52 7.08 16.49 2.74
N MET A 53 8.10 17.33 3.04
CA MET A 53 9.52 17.02 2.77
C MET A 53 10.03 15.80 3.54
N ILE A 54 9.45 15.52 4.72
CA ILE A 54 9.83 14.39 5.56
C ILE A 54 8.92 13.19 5.27
N PHE A 55 7.61 13.41 5.24
CA PHE A 55 6.66 12.31 5.16
C PHE A 55 6.59 11.67 3.77
N VAL A 56 6.79 12.43 2.68
CA VAL A 56 6.80 11.86 1.31
C VAL A 56 7.92 10.83 1.12
N PRO A 57 9.19 11.11 1.49
CA PRO A 57 10.24 10.10 1.47
C PRO A 57 9.95 8.88 2.37
N VAL A 58 9.41 9.10 3.56
CA VAL A 58 9.09 8.01 4.50
C VAL A 58 8.00 7.09 3.94
N MET A 59 6.92 7.66 3.40
CA MET A 59 5.86 6.91 2.71
C MET A 59 6.42 6.10 1.52
N GLY A 60 7.22 6.75 0.67
CA GLY A 60 7.84 6.10 -0.48
C GLY A 60 8.78 4.95 -0.09
N ALA A 61 9.61 5.16 0.93
CA ALA A 61 10.52 4.13 1.44
C ALA A 61 9.75 2.92 2.01
N HIS A 62 8.66 3.15 2.74
CA HIS A 62 7.83 2.08 3.30
C HIS A 62 7.18 1.24 2.18
N LEU A 63 6.59 1.88 1.18
CA LEU A 63 5.97 1.18 0.05
C LEU A 63 7.01 0.44 -0.82
N ALA A 64 8.18 1.02 -1.03
CA ALA A 64 9.28 0.37 -1.73
C ALA A 64 9.79 -0.87 -0.96
N TRP A 65 9.90 -0.78 0.37
CA TRP A 65 10.23 -1.91 1.23
C TRP A 65 9.18 -3.02 1.15
N GLN A 66 7.88 -2.67 1.14
CA GLN A 66 6.80 -3.65 0.96
C GLN A 66 6.95 -4.39 -0.37
N ILE A 67 7.08 -3.69 -1.50
CA ILE A 67 7.20 -4.33 -2.83
C ILE A 67 8.45 -5.21 -2.93
N LYS A 68 9.57 -4.75 -2.35
CA LYS A 68 10.84 -5.48 -2.34
C LYS A 68 10.70 -6.82 -1.60
N ASN A 69 10.10 -6.81 -0.41
CA ASN A 69 10.01 -7.99 0.46
C ASN A 69 8.77 -8.86 0.18
N TRP A 70 7.75 -8.34 -0.49
CA TRP A 70 6.53 -9.07 -0.77
C TRP A 70 6.79 -10.21 -1.75
N ARG A 71 6.38 -11.41 -1.37
CA ARG A 71 6.27 -12.62 -2.20
C ARG A 71 4.80 -12.88 -2.54
N PRO A 72 4.35 -12.62 -3.78
CA PRO A 72 2.94 -12.78 -4.19
C PRO A 72 2.46 -14.24 -4.19
N ASP A 73 3.38 -15.19 -4.34
CA ASP A 73 3.17 -16.64 -4.34
C ASP A 73 2.93 -17.22 -2.93
N SER A 74 3.19 -16.45 -1.88
CA SER A 74 3.07 -16.90 -0.49
C SER A 74 1.90 -16.18 0.21
N PRO A 75 0.85 -16.92 0.63
CA PRO A 75 -0.29 -16.34 1.36
C PRO A 75 0.13 -15.59 2.63
N ASP A 76 1.06 -16.15 3.40
CA ASP A 76 1.58 -15.53 4.63
C ASP A 76 2.29 -14.21 4.35
N SER A 77 3.09 -14.16 3.28
CA SER A 77 3.77 -12.94 2.85
C SER A 77 2.77 -11.87 2.38
N SER A 78 1.74 -12.27 1.64
CA SER A 78 0.66 -11.37 1.22
C SER A 78 -0.12 -10.83 2.43
N LEU A 79 -0.40 -11.68 3.42
CA LEU A 79 -1.06 -11.25 4.65
C LEU A 79 -0.17 -10.30 5.48
N LYS A 80 1.14 -10.56 5.57
CA LYS A 80 2.11 -9.66 6.23
C LYS A 80 2.16 -8.29 5.53
N THR A 81 2.23 -8.29 4.21
CA THR A 81 2.24 -7.06 3.40
C THR A 81 0.94 -6.29 3.57
N PHE A 82 -0.20 -6.98 3.55
CA PHE A 82 -1.52 -6.38 3.82
C PHE A 82 -1.60 -5.76 5.21
N ARG A 83 -1.11 -6.45 6.26
CA ARG A 83 -1.10 -5.92 7.63
C ARG A 83 -0.19 -4.69 7.76
N SER A 84 0.94 -4.67 7.06
CA SER A 84 1.85 -3.51 7.02
C SER A 84 1.20 -2.25 6.41
N ASN A 85 0.11 -2.37 5.63
CA ASN A 85 -0.65 -1.20 5.18
C ASN A 85 -1.30 -0.41 6.35
N ARG A 86 -1.52 -1.04 7.51
CA ARG A 86 -1.92 -0.33 8.72
C ARG A 86 -0.84 0.67 9.14
N ASP A 87 0.42 0.24 9.11
CA ASP A 87 1.56 1.07 9.50
C ASP A 87 1.77 2.20 8.46
N PHE A 88 1.54 1.91 7.17
CA PHE A 88 1.46 2.96 6.14
C PHE A 88 0.35 3.99 6.43
N GLY A 89 -0.83 3.54 6.85
CA GLY A 89 -1.92 4.42 7.27
C GLY A 89 -1.54 5.30 8.47
N LEU A 90 -0.77 4.78 9.42
CA LEU A 90 -0.25 5.58 10.55
C LEU A 90 0.77 6.64 10.09
N ILE A 91 1.60 6.33 9.09
CA ILE A 91 2.51 7.32 8.48
C ILE A 91 1.70 8.44 7.81
N VAL A 92 0.65 8.10 7.06
CA VAL A 92 -0.23 9.08 6.41
C VAL A 92 -0.96 9.94 7.45
N LEU A 93 -1.48 9.33 8.52
CA LEU A 93 -2.14 10.06 9.61
C LEU A 93 -1.16 11.01 10.30
N ALA A 94 0.05 10.57 10.61
CA ALA A 94 1.09 11.41 11.17
C ALA A 94 1.42 12.57 10.21
N ALA A 95 1.53 12.28 8.91
CA ALA A 95 1.75 13.31 7.91
C ALA A 95 0.66 14.38 7.94
N ALA A 96 -0.61 14.00 8.06
CA ALA A 96 -1.73 14.93 8.12
C ALA A 96 -1.85 15.70 9.45
N LEU A 97 -1.41 15.12 10.58
CA LEU A 97 -1.45 15.77 11.89
C LEU A 97 -0.29 16.76 12.10
N PHE A 98 0.86 16.48 11.49
CA PHE A 98 2.08 17.28 11.62
C PHE A 98 2.40 18.12 10.39
N SER A 99 1.57 18.03 9.34
CA SER A 99 1.53 19.01 8.26
C SER A 99 0.87 20.27 8.74
#